data_AF-A0A438H6H2-F1
#
_entry.id   AF-A0A438H6H2-F1
#
_cell.length_a   1.000
_cell.length_b   1.000
_cell.length_c   1.000
_cell.angle_alpha   90.00
_cell.angle_beta   90.00
_cell.angle_gamma   90.00
#
_symmetry.space_group_name_H-M   'P 1'
#
loop_
_entity.id
_entity.type
_entity.pdbx_description
1 polymer ?
#
loop_
_entity_poly.entity_id
_entity_poly.type
_entity_poly.pdbx_seq_one_letter_code
_entity_poly.pdbx_strand_id
1 'polypeptide(L)' 'MEAESNFSSITPPIFDGDNYHFWVVRMETYLDAMDLWEAVEEDYEIIPLLNDPMMA' A
#
# COMPACT_ATOMS: atom_id res chain seq x y z
N MET A 1 19.41 15.77 16.38
CA MET A 1 18.64 15.06 17.42
C MET A 1 17.48 14.40 16.71
N GLU A 2 17.79 13.20 16.26
CA GLU A 2 16.95 12.02 16.07
C GLU A 2 15.44 12.28 16.09
N ALA A 3 14.87 12.43 14.89
CA ALA A 3 13.46 12.21 14.66
C ALA A 3 13.19 10.69 14.65
N GLU A 4 13.49 10.02 15.77
CA GLU A 4 12.95 8.70 16.09
C GLU A 4 11.47 8.88 16.50
N SER A 5 10.69 9.46 15.59
CA SER A 5 9.32 9.87 15.84
C SER A 5 8.40 8.66 15.82
N ASN A 6 8.24 7.98 16.96
CA ASN A 6 7.05 7.20 17.32
C ASN A 6 6.42 6.29 16.24
N PHE A 7 7.19 5.76 15.28
CA PHE A 7 6.64 4.88 14.23
C PHE A 7 5.97 3.63 14.79
N SER A 8 6.36 3.22 16.01
CA SER A 8 5.79 2.09 16.74
C SER A 8 4.33 2.29 17.18
N SER A 9 3.82 3.53 17.26
CA SER A 9 2.46 3.79 17.80
C SER A 9 1.37 3.88 16.74
N ILE A 10 1.71 4.07 15.46
CA ILE A 10 0.71 4.16 14.39
C ILE A 10 0.48 2.75 13.83
N THR A 11 -0.72 2.23 14.06
CA THR A 11 -1.11 0.90 13.55
C THR A 11 -1.57 1.02 12.10
N PRO A 12 -1.10 0.15 11.18
CA PRO A 12 -1.55 0.16 9.80
C PRO A 12 -3.04 -0.17 9.69
N PRO A 13 -3.74 0.41 8.70
CA PRO A 13 -5.16 0.14 8.50
C PRO A 13 -5.39 -1.28 7.97
N ILE A 14 -6.16 -2.08 8.71
CA ILE A 14 -6.51 -3.44 8.34
C ILE A 14 -7.75 -3.42 7.43
N PHE A 15 -7.73 -4.21 6.35
CA PHE A 15 -8.88 -4.39 5.47
C PHE A 15 -9.81 -5.47 6.03
N ASP A 16 -11.09 -5.15 6.18
CA ASP A 16 -12.11 -6.04 6.73
C ASP A 16 -12.99 -6.70 5.64
N GLY A 17 -12.76 -6.38 4.36
CA GLY A 17 -13.53 -6.89 3.23
C GLY A 17 -14.60 -5.93 2.72
N ASP A 18 -14.91 -4.85 3.45
CA ASP A 18 -15.92 -3.87 3.08
C ASP A 18 -15.30 -2.49 2.81
N ASN A 19 -16.04 -1.65 2.07
CA ASN A 19 -15.69 -0.25 1.81
C ASN A 19 -14.24 -0.03 1.31
N TYR A 20 -13.83 -0.84 0.33
CA TYR A 20 -12.49 -0.81 -0.26
C TYR A 20 -12.00 0.59 -0.63
N HIS A 21 -12.88 1.43 -1.20
CA HIS A 21 -12.53 2.81 -1.56
C HIS A 21 -12.08 3.66 -0.39
N PHE A 22 -12.68 3.47 0.79
CA PHE A 22 -12.25 4.20 1.97
C PHE A 22 -10.98 3.62 2.59
N TRP A 23 -10.85 2.29 2.56
CA TRP A 23 -9.64 1.61 3.02
C TRP A 23 -8.42 2.03 2.19
N VAL A 24 -8.55 2.09 0.86
CA VAL A 24 -7.42 2.45 -0.03
C VAL A 24 -6.92 3.86 0.25
N VAL A 25 -7.82 4.83 0.42
CA VAL A 25 -7.45 6.23 0.76
C VAL A 25 -6.75 6.29 2.11
N ARG A 26 -7.21 5.51 3.10
CA ARG A 26 -6.57 5.44 4.42
C ARG A 26 -5.18 4.79 4.35
N MET A 27 -5.03 3.73 3.57
CA MET A 27 -3.77 3.02 3.39
C MET A 27 -2.74 3.89 2.66
N GLU A 28 -3.15 4.57 1.59
CA GLU A 28 -2.33 5.53 0.85
C GLU A 28 -1.83 6.67 1.76
N THR A 29 -2.74 7.29 2.51
CA THR A 29 -2.38 8.36 3.47
C THR A 29 -1.42 7.86 4.56
N TYR A 30 -1.59 6.63 5.05
CA TYR A 30 -0.70 6.03 6.04
C TYR A 30 0.71 5.83 5.47
N LEU A 31 0.84 5.34 4.24
CA LEU A 31 2.12 5.11 3.58
C LEU A 31 2.82 6.44 3.24
N ASP A 32 2.07 7.43 2.76
CA ASP A 32 2.57 8.78 2.47
C ASP A 32 3.12 9.46 3.73
N ALA A 33 2.37 9.41 4.84
CA ALA A 33 2.81 9.97 6.13
C ALA A 33 4.05 9.27 6.73
N MET A 34 4.37 8.07 6.27
CA MET A 34 5.55 7.32 6.71
C MET A 34 6.71 7.40 5.71
N ASP A 35 6.60 8.19 4.65
CA ASP A 35 7.54 8.21 3.52
C ASP A 35 7.78 6.80 2.93
N LEU A 36 6.77 5.92 2.99
CA LEU A 36 6.81 4.56 2.45
C LEU A 36 6.15 4.43 1.08
N TRP A 37 5.42 5.46 0.64
CA TRP A 37 4.75 5.48 -0.66
C TRP A 37 5.73 5.40 -1.84
N GLU A 38 6.93 5.98 -1.69
CA GLU A 38 8.00 5.92 -2.70
C GLU A 38 8.36 4.47 -3.06
N ALA A 39 8.39 3.55 -2.09
CA ALA A 39 8.68 2.13 -2.34
C ALA A 39 7.53 1.36 -3.00
N VAL A 40 6.34 1.95 -3.09
CA VAL A 40 5.18 1.39 -3.81
C VAL A 40 5.11 1.94 -5.24
N GLU A 41 5.51 3.19 -5.44
CA GLU A 41 5.57 3.82 -6.78
C GLU A 41 6.80 3.42 -7.58
N GLU A 42 7.99 3.45 -6.97
CA GLU A 42 9.22 3.08 -7.64
C GLU A 42 9.37 1.54 -7.59
N ASP A 43 9.54 0.93 -8.77
CA ASP A 43 9.73 -0.52 -9.00
C ASP A 43 8.48 -1.43 -9.08
N TYR A 44 7.27 -0.90 -9.31
CA TYR A 44 6.16 -1.75 -9.73
C TYR A 44 6.31 -2.18 -11.20
N GLU A 45 7.17 -3.17 -11.46
CA GLU A 45 7.11 -3.94 -12.70
C GLU A 45 5.77 -4.68 -12.73
N ILE A 46 4.83 -4.20 -13.54
CA ILE A 46 3.59 -4.93 -13.82
C ILE A 46 4.00 -6.19 -14.58
N ILE A 47 4.21 -7.30 -13.86
CA ILE A 47 4.33 -8.61 -14.48
C ILE A 47 2.97 -8.84 -15.16
N PRO A 48 2.90 -8.87 -16.50
CA PRO A 48 1.65 -9.13 -17.18
C PRO A 48 1.13 -10.46 -16.65
N LEU A 49 -0.07 -10.42 -16.06
CA LEU A 49 -0.74 -11.60 -15.52
C LEU A 49 -0.65 -12.69 -16.59
N LEU A 50 0.11 -13.74 -16.27
CA LEU A 50 0.45 -14.84 -17.18
C LEU A 50 -0.80 -15.22 -17.94
N ASN A 51 -0.77 -15.00 -19.27
CA ASN A 51 -1.89 -15.19 -20.20
C ASN A 51 -2.79 -16.34 -19.74
N ASP A 52 -4.01 -16.00 -19.30
CA ASP A 52 -5.03 -16.97 -18.96
C ASP A 52 -5.23 -17.91 -20.16
N PRO A 53 -4.98 -19.23 -20.04
CA PRO A 53 -5.05 -20.16 -21.17
C PRO A 53 -6.49 -20.41 -21.68
N MET A 54 -7.47 -19.61 -21.26
CA MET A 54 -8.89 -19.77 -21.62
C MET A 54 -9.24 -19.23 -23.03
N MET A 55 -8.29 -18.69 -23.77
CA MET A 55 -8.48 -18.24 -25.16
C MET A 55 -7.69 -19.15 -26.13
N ALA A 56 -8.12 -20.41 -26.28
CA ALA A 56 -7.72 -21.30 -27.36
C ALA A 56 -8.90 -22.18 -27.81
#